data_AF-A0A9E6BP98-F1
#
_entry.id   AF-A0A9E6BP98-F1
#
_cell.length_a   1.000
_cell.length_b   1.000
_cell.length_c   1.000
_cell.angle_alpha   90.00
_cell.angle_beta   90.00
_cell.angle_gamma   90.00
#
_symmetry.space_group_name_H-M   'P 1'
#
loop_
_entity.id
_entity.type
_entity.pdbx_description
1 polymer ?
#
loop_
_entity_poly.entity_id
_entity_poly.type
_entity_poly.pdbx_seq_one_letter_code
_entity_poly.pdbx_strand_id
1 'polypeptide(L)'
;MQRLHQCLLIATFLPLCWLGMQVVHEVGHVVAAWATGGTVRRVVLHPLTISRTDVHPNPHPIIERAAGAVIGALLPTLAWTLHHWLRWPGAYLTRFFAGFCLVANGAYLLAGSVTRIGDPGDLLRLGMPAWPMWLFGAITVPTGLRLWHRLGPHFGLGPAAGRVSRKAAYASAALLIAVVAAELVAS
;
A
#
# COMPACT_ATOMS: atom_id res chain seq x y z
N MET A 1 -13.86 -28.28 -2.80
CA MET A 1 -12.62 -27.84 -2.09
C MET A 1 -11.77 -26.79 -2.83
N GLN A 2 -11.71 -26.76 -4.17
CA GLN A 2 -10.87 -25.78 -4.89
C GLN A 2 -11.33 -24.33 -4.69
N ARG A 3 -12.66 -24.09 -4.77
CA ARG A 3 -13.26 -22.77 -4.50
C ARG A 3 -13.00 -22.26 -3.08
N LEU A 4 -12.91 -23.14 -2.08
CA LEU A 4 -12.64 -22.74 -0.70
C LEU A 4 -11.27 -22.05 -0.57
N HIS A 5 -10.21 -22.62 -1.15
CA HIS A 5 -8.88 -22.03 -1.09
C HIS A 5 -8.78 -20.74 -1.91
N GLN A 6 -9.51 -20.66 -3.03
CA GLN A 6 -9.64 -19.42 -3.79
C GLN A 6 -10.30 -18.32 -2.96
N CYS A 7 -11.46 -18.61 -2.36
CA CYS A 7 -12.16 -17.68 -1.49
C CYS A 7 -11.29 -17.25 -0.32
N LEU A 8 -10.63 -18.20 0.36
CA LEU A 8 -9.71 -17.91 1.46
C LEU A 8 -8.61 -16.95 1.00
N LEU A 9 -7.89 -17.28 -0.08
CA LEU A 9 -6.81 -16.44 -0.58
C LEU A 9 -7.29 -15.01 -0.90
N ILE A 10 -8.38 -14.85 -1.64
CA ILE A 10 -8.88 -13.52 -2.02
C ILE A 10 -9.37 -12.75 -0.80
N ALA A 11 -10.19 -13.39 0.04
CA ALA A 11 -10.79 -12.77 1.22
C ALA A 11 -9.75 -12.35 2.26
N THR A 12 -8.62 -13.04 2.36
CA THR A 12 -7.55 -12.64 3.30
C THR A 12 -6.50 -11.75 2.66
N PHE A 13 -6.21 -11.93 1.36
CA PHE A 13 -5.13 -11.17 0.72
C PHE A 13 -5.51 -9.73 0.42
N LEU A 14 -6.77 -9.44 0.09
CA LEU A 14 -7.23 -8.07 -0.12
C LEU A 14 -7.12 -7.19 1.13
N PRO A 15 -7.67 -7.57 2.31
CA PRO A 15 -7.48 -6.78 3.53
C PRO A 15 -6.01 -6.74 3.97
N LEU A 16 -5.24 -7.83 3.75
CA LEU A 16 -3.80 -7.80 3.99
C LEU A 16 -3.10 -6.75 3.11
N CYS A 17 -3.49 -6.60 1.84
CA CYS A 17 -2.96 -5.55 0.98
C CYS A 17 -3.33 -4.16 1.49
N TRP A 18 -4.56 -3.97 2.00
CA TRP A 18 -4.98 -2.69 2.57
C TRP A 18 -4.15 -2.31 3.81
N LEU A 19 -4.03 -3.22 4.79
CA LEU A 19 -3.24 -3.00 6.00
C LEU A 19 -1.76 -2.79 5.66
N GLY A 20 -1.20 -3.67 4.83
CA GLY A 20 0.19 -3.55 4.38
C GLY A 20 0.45 -2.24 3.64
N MET A 21 -0.50 -1.74 2.85
CA MET A 21 -0.40 -0.46 2.14
C MET A 21 -0.33 0.71 3.13
N GLN A 22 -1.18 0.71 4.17
CA GLN A 22 -1.10 1.71 5.23
C GLN A 22 0.27 1.69 5.93
N VAL A 23 0.78 0.49 6.28
CA VAL A 23 2.11 0.36 6.90
C VAL A 23 3.21 0.98 6.04
N VAL A 24 3.28 0.65 4.75
CA VAL A 24 4.34 1.20 3.87
C VAL A 24 4.16 2.69 3.59
N HIS A 25 2.91 3.18 3.63
CA HIS A 25 2.60 4.61 3.54
C HIS A 25 3.16 5.35 4.77
N GLU A 26 2.85 4.90 5.97
CA GLU A 26 3.36 5.50 7.21
C GLU A 26 4.88 5.41 7.32
N VAL A 27 5.49 4.31 6.85
CA VAL A 27 6.95 4.21 6.73
C VAL A 27 7.52 5.35 5.87
N GLY A 28 6.80 5.78 4.84
CA GLY A 28 7.19 6.93 4.03
C GLY A 28 7.28 8.23 4.84
N HIS A 29 6.25 8.52 5.65
CA HIS A 29 6.24 9.66 6.57
C HIS A 29 7.39 9.60 7.57
N VAL A 30 7.60 8.44 8.20
CA VAL A 30 8.66 8.21 9.19
C VAL A 30 10.05 8.44 8.58
N VAL A 31 10.32 7.83 7.41
CA VAL A 31 11.62 7.97 6.73
C VAL A 31 11.88 9.42 6.36
N ALA A 32 10.88 10.13 5.83
CA ALA A 32 11.04 11.53 5.46
C ALA A 32 11.21 12.44 6.69
N ALA A 33 10.48 12.19 7.77
CA ALA A 33 10.65 12.90 9.02
C ALA A 33 12.11 12.78 9.51
N TRP A 34 12.65 11.56 9.61
CA TRP A 34 14.03 11.35 10.03
C TRP A 34 15.04 11.98 9.07
N ALA A 35 14.85 11.81 7.75
CA ALA A 35 15.76 12.35 6.73
C ALA A 35 15.80 13.88 6.71
N THR A 36 14.73 14.54 7.15
CA THR A 36 14.61 16.00 7.15
C THR A 36 14.89 16.63 8.51
N GLY A 37 15.24 15.83 9.54
CA GLY A 37 15.52 16.31 10.90
C GLY A 37 14.28 16.50 11.78
N GLY A 38 13.12 15.99 11.35
CA GLY A 38 11.91 15.91 12.15
C GLY A 38 11.94 14.79 13.19
N THR A 39 11.06 14.88 14.19
CA THR A 39 10.92 13.84 15.23
C THR A 39 9.54 13.20 15.15
N VAL A 40 9.50 11.90 14.88
CA VAL A 40 8.27 11.10 14.95
C VAL A 40 7.84 10.96 16.41
N ARG A 41 6.61 11.39 16.71
CA ARG A 41 6.02 11.32 18.06
C ARG A 41 5.17 10.09 18.24
N ARG A 42 4.39 9.73 17.23
CA ARG A 42 3.51 8.58 17.26
C ARG A 42 3.24 8.10 15.84
N VAL A 43 3.18 6.79 15.68
CA VAL A 43 2.61 6.15 14.49
C VAL A 43 1.40 5.37 14.95
N VAL A 44 0.24 5.60 14.36
CA VAL A 44 -1.00 4.89 14.66
C VAL A 44 -1.34 4.02 13.47
N LEU A 45 -1.31 2.71 13.69
CA LEU A 45 -1.74 1.68 12.75
C LEU A 45 -2.82 0.87 13.45
N HIS A 46 -4.05 0.93 12.96
CA HIS A 46 -5.15 0.18 13.54
C HIS A 46 -6.09 -0.30 12.42
N PRO A 47 -6.60 -1.55 12.47
CA PRO A 47 -7.29 -2.14 11.31
C PRO A 47 -8.59 -1.43 10.93
N LEU A 48 -9.19 -0.73 11.89
CA LEU A 48 -10.49 -0.07 11.77
C LEU A 48 -10.41 1.45 11.73
N THR A 49 -9.21 2.03 11.71
CA THR A 49 -9.03 3.49 11.58
C THR A 49 -8.07 3.81 10.45
N ILE A 50 -8.10 5.05 9.99
CA ILE A 50 -7.08 5.55 9.05
C ILE A 50 -5.76 5.69 9.81
N SER A 51 -4.69 5.17 9.21
CA SER A 51 -3.35 5.31 9.76
C SER A 51 -2.91 6.77 9.83
N ARG A 52 -2.01 7.09 10.75
CA ARG A 52 -1.39 8.41 10.81
C ARG A 52 -0.01 8.38 11.46
N THR A 53 0.86 9.29 11.01
CA THR A 53 2.14 9.58 11.64
C THR A 53 2.15 11.02 12.15
N ASP A 54 2.34 11.17 13.46
CA ASP A 54 2.43 12.46 14.14
C ASP A 54 3.91 12.86 14.22
N VAL A 55 4.31 13.96 13.56
CA VAL A 55 5.71 14.46 13.51
C VAL A 55 5.81 15.84 14.15
N HIS A 56 6.66 16.02 15.16
CA HIS A 56 6.94 17.32 15.76
C HIS A 56 8.30 17.38 16.50
N PRO A 57 9.17 18.37 16.24
CA PRO A 57 9.04 19.37 15.18
C PRO A 57 9.08 18.72 13.79
N ASN A 58 8.45 19.36 12.80
CA ASN A 58 8.47 18.93 11.40
C ASN A 58 9.04 20.08 10.54
N PRO A 59 10.36 20.10 10.30
CA PRO A 59 11.01 21.20 9.59
C PRO A 59 10.62 21.27 8.11
N HIS A 60 10.21 20.13 7.50
CA HIS A 60 9.91 20.04 6.08
C HIS A 60 8.58 19.28 5.84
N PRO A 61 7.43 19.88 6.23
CA PRO A 61 6.14 19.19 6.24
C PRO A 61 5.65 18.82 4.84
N ILE A 62 6.00 19.57 3.79
CA ILE A 62 5.66 19.21 2.40
C ILE A 62 6.35 17.89 2.00
N ILE A 63 7.62 17.72 2.35
CA ILE A 63 8.39 16.52 2.01
C ILE A 63 7.82 15.33 2.79
N GLU A 64 7.62 15.49 4.10
CA GLU A 64 7.06 14.47 4.98
C GLU A 64 5.70 13.98 4.47
N ARG A 65 4.78 14.90 4.15
CA ARG A 65 3.42 14.55 3.68
C ARG A 65 3.40 13.90 2.30
N ALA A 66 4.21 14.37 1.37
CA ALA A 66 4.31 13.76 0.05
C ALA A 66 4.97 12.37 0.12
N ALA A 67 5.91 12.17 1.04
CA ALA A 67 6.69 10.95 1.14
C ALA A 67 5.85 9.72 1.49
N GLY A 68 4.76 9.86 2.26
CA GLY A 68 3.88 8.74 2.56
C GLY A 68 3.40 8.03 1.30
N ALA A 69 2.79 8.78 0.38
CA ALA A 69 2.33 8.25 -0.89
C ALA A 69 3.46 7.84 -1.84
N VAL A 70 4.53 8.63 -1.93
CA VAL A 70 5.65 8.39 -2.86
C VAL A 70 6.43 7.13 -2.47
N ILE A 71 6.88 7.04 -1.21
CA ILE A 71 7.63 5.89 -0.70
C ILE A 71 6.71 4.67 -0.60
N GLY A 72 5.47 4.87 -0.15
CA GLY A 72 4.45 3.81 -0.09
C GLY A 72 4.14 3.18 -1.45
N ALA A 73 4.32 3.91 -2.56
CA ALA A 73 4.21 3.36 -3.92
C ALA A 73 5.53 2.75 -4.42
N LEU A 74 6.66 3.40 -4.14
CA LEU A 74 7.98 2.99 -4.65
C LEU A 74 8.50 1.71 -4.00
N LEU A 75 8.45 1.60 -2.66
CA LEU A 75 9.03 0.46 -1.94
C LEU A 75 8.41 -0.88 -2.37
N PRO A 76 7.07 -1.05 -2.43
CA PRO A 76 6.47 -2.29 -2.89
C PRO A 76 6.81 -2.62 -4.35
N THR A 77 6.94 -1.60 -5.20
CA THR A 77 7.30 -1.77 -6.61
C THR A 77 8.73 -2.27 -6.77
N LEU A 78 9.67 -1.72 -6.00
CA LEU A 78 11.07 -2.19 -5.95
C LEU A 78 11.19 -3.59 -5.35
N ALA A 79 10.42 -3.89 -4.29
CA ALA A 79 10.39 -5.23 -3.72
C ALA A 79 9.84 -6.26 -4.73
N TRP A 80 8.81 -5.90 -5.49
CA TRP A 80 8.31 -6.75 -6.57
C TRP A 80 9.33 -6.95 -7.68
N THR A 81 10.00 -5.88 -8.15
CA THR A 81 11.02 -6.02 -9.21
C THR A 81 12.13 -6.96 -8.73
N LEU A 82 12.62 -6.80 -7.50
CA LEU A 82 13.61 -7.72 -6.93
C LEU A 82 13.10 -9.16 -6.90
N HIS A 83 11.90 -9.43 -6.40
CA HIS A 83 11.32 -10.78 -6.39
C HIS A 83 11.15 -11.38 -7.79
N HIS A 84 10.80 -10.54 -8.77
CA HIS A 84 10.68 -10.97 -10.16
C HIS A 84 12.04 -11.39 -10.72
N TRP A 85 13.09 -10.60 -10.47
CA TRP A 85 14.45 -10.88 -10.92
C TRP A 85 15.02 -12.13 -10.24
N LEU A 86 14.74 -12.32 -8.95
CA LEU A 86 15.14 -13.49 -8.18
C LEU A 86 14.26 -14.73 -8.43
N ARG A 87 13.24 -14.63 -9.30
CA ARG A 87 12.30 -15.73 -9.63
C ARG A 87 11.64 -16.37 -8.40
N TRP A 88 11.31 -15.58 -7.39
CA TRP A 88 10.76 -16.09 -6.15
C TRP A 88 9.38 -16.76 -6.32
N PRO A 89 9.13 -17.91 -5.64
CA PRO A 89 7.87 -18.66 -5.73
C PRO A 89 6.76 -17.92 -4.96
N GLY A 90 6.20 -16.88 -5.58
CA GLY A 90 5.26 -15.97 -4.93
C GLY A 90 5.29 -14.54 -5.51
N ALA A 91 6.14 -14.27 -6.50
CA ALA A 91 6.26 -12.96 -7.13
C ALA A 91 4.93 -12.37 -7.63
N TYR A 92 3.92 -13.19 -7.90
CA TYR A 92 2.58 -12.72 -8.28
C TYR A 92 1.84 -12.01 -7.13
N LEU A 93 2.04 -12.43 -5.88
CA LEU A 93 1.45 -11.78 -4.70
C LEU A 93 2.10 -10.42 -4.47
N THR A 94 3.43 -10.34 -4.53
CA THR A 94 4.12 -9.06 -4.40
C THR A 94 3.87 -8.14 -5.58
N ARG A 95 3.68 -8.69 -6.79
CA ARG A 95 3.20 -7.93 -7.97
C ARG A 95 1.82 -7.34 -7.73
N PHE A 96 0.91 -8.13 -7.17
CA PHE A 96 -0.43 -7.65 -6.83
C PHE A 96 -0.37 -6.55 -5.77
N PHE A 97 0.40 -6.76 -4.70
CA PHE A 97 0.58 -5.78 -3.64
C PHE A 97 1.23 -4.47 -4.14
N ALA A 98 2.24 -4.56 -5.00
CA ALA A 98 2.83 -3.38 -5.66
C ALA A 98 1.81 -2.61 -6.51
N GLY A 99 1.03 -3.33 -7.32
CA GLY A 99 -0.07 -2.73 -8.09
C GLY A 99 -1.11 -2.08 -7.19
N PHE A 100 -1.45 -2.71 -6.05
CA PHE A 100 -2.36 -2.18 -5.06
C PHE A 100 -1.85 -0.87 -4.46
N CYS A 101 -0.58 -0.84 -4.04
CA CYS A 101 0.02 0.35 -3.45
C CYS A 101 0.10 1.51 -4.46
N LEU A 102 0.43 1.24 -5.73
CA LEU A 102 0.40 2.25 -6.79
C LEU A 102 -0.99 2.84 -6.97
N VAL A 103 -2.03 1.99 -7.10
CA VAL A 103 -3.41 2.44 -7.29
C VAL A 103 -3.92 3.19 -6.06
N ALA A 104 -3.73 2.65 -4.86
CA ALA A 104 -4.24 3.23 -3.63
C ALA A 104 -3.61 4.60 -3.35
N ASN A 105 -2.29 4.71 -3.36
CA ASN A 105 -1.58 5.97 -3.13
C ASN A 105 -1.87 6.99 -4.24
N GLY A 106 -1.92 6.54 -5.50
CA GLY A 106 -2.25 7.39 -6.64
C GLY A 106 -3.67 7.96 -6.58
N ALA A 107 -4.66 7.09 -6.33
CA ALA A 107 -6.05 7.49 -6.17
C ALA A 107 -6.27 8.37 -4.94
N TYR A 108 -5.56 8.08 -3.83
CA TYR A 108 -5.59 8.89 -2.62
C TYR A 108 -5.11 10.32 -2.88
N LEU A 109 -3.93 10.50 -3.50
CA LEU A 109 -3.45 11.85 -3.83
C LEU A 109 -4.37 12.56 -4.83
N LEU A 110 -4.82 11.86 -5.87
CA LEU A 110 -5.70 12.41 -6.90
C LEU A 110 -7.04 12.89 -6.28
N ALA A 111 -7.80 11.98 -5.68
CA ALA A 111 -9.12 12.28 -5.12
C ALA A 111 -9.03 13.20 -3.90
N GLY A 112 -8.05 12.98 -3.02
CA GLY A 112 -7.80 13.80 -1.85
C GLY A 112 -7.45 15.24 -2.19
N SER A 113 -6.80 15.51 -3.33
CA SER A 113 -6.52 16.88 -3.77
C SER A 113 -7.79 17.66 -4.15
N VAL A 114 -8.85 16.95 -4.55
CA VAL A 114 -10.16 17.56 -4.88
C VAL A 114 -10.96 17.78 -3.60
N THR A 115 -11.00 16.79 -2.71
CA THR A 115 -11.78 16.85 -1.46
C THR A 115 -11.06 17.57 -0.32
N ARG A 116 -9.75 17.84 -0.47
CA ARG A 116 -8.88 18.55 0.49
C ARG A 116 -8.79 17.89 1.87
N ILE A 117 -8.79 16.55 1.89
CA ILE A 117 -8.65 15.72 3.11
C ILE A 117 -7.32 14.98 3.13
N GLY A 118 -6.90 14.54 4.32
CA GLY A 118 -5.64 13.82 4.51
C GLY A 118 -4.42 14.62 4.07
N ASP A 119 -3.36 13.91 3.70
CA ASP A 119 -2.10 14.50 3.24
C ASP A 119 -2.26 15.39 2.01
N PRO A 120 -3.09 15.05 0.99
CA PRO A 120 -3.34 15.97 -0.13
C PRO A 120 -3.92 17.31 0.33
N GLY A 121 -4.84 17.27 1.30
CA GLY A 121 -5.38 18.47 1.91
C GLY A 121 -4.31 19.29 2.63
N ASP A 122 -3.43 18.63 3.39
CA ASP A 122 -2.32 19.28 4.09
C ASP A 122 -1.30 19.87 3.11
N LEU A 123 -0.93 19.14 2.06
CA LEU A 123 -0.03 19.62 1.01
C LEU A 123 -0.56 20.90 0.35
N LEU A 124 -1.86 20.93 0.01
CA LEU A 124 -2.51 22.13 -0.54
C LEU A 124 -2.52 23.29 0.47
N ARG A 125 -2.79 23.02 1.75
CA ARG A 125 -2.76 24.03 2.83
C ARG A 125 -1.36 24.60 3.04
N LEU A 126 -0.32 23.79 2.83
CA LEU A 126 1.09 24.19 2.87
C LEU A 126 1.55 24.93 1.61
N GLY A 127 0.66 25.16 0.63
CA GLY A 127 0.94 25.94 -0.57
C GLY A 127 1.44 25.12 -1.76
N MET A 128 1.46 23.79 -1.68
CA MET A 128 1.80 22.94 -2.83
C MET A 128 0.68 23.05 -3.88
N PRO A 129 1.00 23.27 -5.18
CA PRO A 129 -0.01 23.27 -6.22
C PRO A 129 -0.62 21.86 -6.40
N ALA A 130 -1.83 21.76 -6.95
CA ALA A 130 -2.53 20.48 -7.10
C ALA A 130 -1.95 19.56 -8.19
N TRP A 131 -1.35 20.14 -9.25
CA TRP A 131 -0.93 19.40 -10.43
C TRP A 131 0.08 18.26 -10.18
N PRO A 132 1.03 18.32 -9.23
CA PRO A 132 1.95 17.21 -8.98
C PRO A 132 1.21 15.99 -8.42
N MET A 133 0.19 16.20 -7.58
CA MET A 133 -0.67 15.12 -7.08
C MET A 133 -1.48 14.49 -8.22
N TRP A 134 -1.96 15.30 -9.15
CA TRP A 134 -2.66 14.79 -10.35
C TRP A 134 -1.75 14.00 -11.26
N LEU A 135 -0.54 14.51 -11.53
CA LEU A 135 0.47 13.82 -12.32
C LEU A 135 0.86 12.49 -11.67
N PHE A 136 1.09 12.50 -10.36
CA PHE A 136 1.38 11.28 -9.61
C PHE A 136 0.26 10.25 -9.76
N GLY A 137 -1.00 10.64 -9.54
CA GLY A 137 -2.16 9.75 -9.72
C GLY A 137 -2.32 9.24 -11.15
N ALA A 138 -2.17 10.13 -12.14
CA ALA A 138 -2.28 9.80 -13.56
C ALA A 138 -1.20 8.83 -14.04
N ILE A 139 -0.04 8.78 -13.40
CA ILE A 139 1.02 7.81 -13.69
C ILE A 139 0.82 6.51 -12.90
N THR A 140 0.65 6.62 -11.59
CA THR A 140 0.67 5.46 -10.68
C THR A 140 -0.57 4.58 -10.84
N VAL A 141 -1.77 5.14 -11.01
CA VAL A 141 -3.00 4.36 -11.15
C VAL A 141 -2.95 3.47 -12.41
N PRO A 142 -2.67 3.98 -13.63
CA PRO A 142 -2.54 3.12 -14.81
C PRO A 142 -1.39 2.11 -14.69
N THR A 143 -0.27 2.51 -14.06
CA THR A 143 0.87 1.61 -13.86
C THR A 143 0.50 0.44 -12.94
N GLY A 144 -0.21 0.69 -11.84
CA GLY A 144 -0.68 -0.36 -10.94
C GLY A 144 -1.70 -1.29 -11.60
N LEU A 145 -2.64 -0.75 -12.38
CA LEU A 145 -3.58 -1.55 -13.18
C LEU A 145 -2.85 -2.43 -14.21
N ARG A 146 -1.79 -1.89 -14.84
CA ARG A 146 -0.92 -2.67 -15.74
C ARG A 146 -0.17 -3.77 -14.98
N LEU A 147 0.27 -3.53 -13.73
CA LEU A 147 0.85 -4.59 -12.90
C LEU A 147 -0.16 -5.68 -12.58
N TRP A 148 -1.45 -5.40 -12.47
CA TRP A 148 -2.47 -6.45 -12.28
C TRP A 148 -2.81 -7.22 -13.55
N HIS A 149 -2.43 -6.73 -14.73
CA HIS A 149 -2.72 -7.41 -15.99
C HIS A 149 -2.22 -8.88 -15.97
N ARG A 150 -3.12 -9.81 -16.31
CA ARG A 150 -2.90 -11.27 -16.32
C ARG A 150 -2.66 -11.95 -14.96
N LEU A 151 -2.91 -11.28 -13.84
CA LEU A 151 -2.83 -11.94 -12.52
C LEU A 151 -4.03 -12.84 -12.20
N GLY A 152 -5.18 -12.65 -12.85
CA GLY A 152 -6.44 -13.37 -12.55
C GLY A 152 -6.30 -14.90 -12.40
N PRO A 153 -5.64 -15.61 -13.33
CA PRO A 153 -5.44 -17.06 -13.21
C PRO A 153 -4.71 -17.50 -11.93
N HIS A 154 -3.77 -16.70 -11.39
CA HIS A 154 -3.08 -17.02 -10.13
C HIS A 154 -3.98 -16.96 -8.90
N PHE A 155 -5.07 -16.20 -8.99
CA PHE A 155 -6.14 -16.13 -7.98
C PHE A 155 -7.33 -17.04 -8.34
N GLY A 156 -7.14 -17.99 -9.27
CA GLY A 156 -8.16 -18.97 -9.64
C GLY A 156 -9.28 -18.41 -10.52
N LEU A 157 -9.13 -17.20 -11.06
CA LEU A 157 -10.12 -16.57 -11.94
C LEU A 157 -9.95 -17.05 -13.40
N GLY A 158 -11.03 -16.99 -14.18
CA GLY A 158 -11.02 -17.39 -15.59
C GLY A 158 -10.61 -18.87 -15.79
N PRO A 159 -9.69 -19.18 -16.72
CA PRO A 159 -9.31 -20.56 -17.06
C PRO A 159 -8.74 -21.40 -15.90
N ALA A 160 -8.28 -20.76 -14.83
CA ALA A 160 -7.78 -21.47 -13.65
C ALA A 160 -8.88 -22.21 -12.88
N ALA A 161 -10.16 -21.82 -13.07
CA ALA A 161 -11.34 -22.50 -12.53
C ALA A 161 -11.31 -22.76 -11.01
N GLY A 162 -10.76 -21.82 -10.24
CA GLY A 162 -10.63 -21.90 -8.78
C GLY A 162 -9.37 -22.63 -8.28
N ARG A 163 -8.49 -23.07 -9.17
CA ARG A 163 -7.19 -23.63 -8.77
C ARG A 163 -6.25 -22.51 -8.32
N VAL A 164 -5.79 -22.59 -7.08
CA VAL A 164 -4.83 -21.66 -6.46
C VAL A 164 -3.81 -22.43 -5.63
N SER A 165 -2.69 -21.79 -5.29
CA SER A 165 -1.71 -22.34 -4.34
C SER A 165 -2.30 -22.40 -2.93
N ARG A 166 -2.40 -23.61 -2.37
CA ARG A 166 -2.85 -23.81 -0.97
C ARG A 166 -1.92 -23.12 0.02
N LYS A 167 -0.61 -23.18 -0.23
CA LYS A 167 0.41 -22.51 0.59
C LYS A 167 0.18 -21.01 0.64
N ALA A 168 -0.12 -20.40 -0.52
CA ALA A 168 -0.42 -18.96 -0.58
C ALA A 168 -1.70 -18.60 0.18
N ALA A 169 -2.76 -19.41 0.08
CA ALA A 169 -4.00 -19.18 0.80
C ALA A 169 -3.79 -19.19 2.33
N TYR A 170 -3.12 -20.21 2.85
CA TYR A 170 -2.82 -20.29 4.29
C TYR A 170 -1.82 -19.24 4.75
N ALA A 171 -0.78 -18.96 3.97
CA ALA A 171 0.18 -17.91 4.30
C ALA A 171 -0.49 -16.52 4.35
N SER A 172 -1.38 -16.21 3.40
CA SER A 172 -2.16 -14.97 3.39
C SER A 172 -3.04 -14.86 4.64
N ALA A 173 -3.73 -15.92 5.02
CA ALA A 173 -4.56 -15.95 6.22
C ALA A 173 -3.72 -15.75 7.50
N ALA A 174 -2.61 -16.47 7.63
CA ALA A 174 -1.71 -16.36 8.78
C ALA A 174 -1.09 -14.95 8.90
N LEU A 175 -0.65 -14.38 7.77
CA LEU A 175 -0.11 -13.01 7.74
C LEU A 175 -1.17 -11.98 8.11
N LEU A 176 -2.41 -12.10 7.60
CA LEU A 176 -3.48 -11.20 7.98
C LEU A 176 -3.76 -11.25 9.48
N ILE A 177 -3.86 -12.44 10.07
CA ILE A 177 -4.07 -12.61 11.51
C ILE A 177 -2.92 -11.97 12.29
N ALA A 178 -1.67 -12.20 11.87
CA ALA A 178 -0.50 -11.65 12.52
C ALA A 178 -0.47 -10.11 12.46
N VAL A 179 -0.77 -9.52 11.30
CA VAL A 179 -0.82 -8.06 11.14
C VAL A 179 -1.94 -7.45 11.98
N VAL A 180 -3.14 -8.02 11.95
CA VAL A 180 -4.27 -7.54 12.77
C VAL A 180 -3.94 -7.63 14.25
N ALA A 181 -3.38 -8.76 14.71
CA ALA A 181 -2.97 -8.91 16.10
C ALA A 181 -1.89 -7.88 16.49
N ALA A 182 -0.90 -7.65 15.63
CA ALA A 182 0.15 -6.67 15.88
C ALA A 182 -0.40 -5.24 15.97
N GLU A 183 -1.29 -4.84 15.05
CA GLU A 183 -1.91 -3.51 15.08
C GLU A 183 -2.80 -3.31 16.31
N LEU A 184 -3.57 -4.32 16.73
CA LEU A 184 -4.40 -4.27 17.93
C LEU A 184 -3.58 -4.17 19.23
N VAL A 185 -2.39 -4.78 19.27
CA VAL A 185 -1.49 -4.71 20.43
C VAL A 185 -0.72 -3.40 20.48
N ALA A 186 -0.41 -2.81 19.32
CA ALA A 186 0.39 -1.59 19.21
C ALA A 186 -0.44 -0.29 19.31
N SER A 187 -1.78 -0.37 19.25
CA SER A 187 -2.71 0.77 19.27
C SER A 187 -3.02 1.26 20.68
#